data_AF-A0A1I6TCM7-F1
#
_entry.id   AF-A0A1I6TCM7-F1
#
_cell.length_a   1.000
_cell.length_b   1.000
_cell.length_c   1.000
_cell.angle_alpha   90.00
_cell.angle_beta   90.00
_cell.angle_gamma   90.00
#
_symmetry.space_group_name_H-M   'P 1'
#
loop_
_entity.id
_entity.type
_entity.pdbx_description
1 polymer ?
#
loop_
_entity_poly.entity_id
_entity_poly.type
_entity_poly.pdbx_seq_one_letter_code
_entity_poly.pdbx_strand_id
1 'polypeptide(L)' 'MASAVLTFAISILLTAPAWAEPRKFPPACSERFVKEWTKERDAALRAPPKKPCTMQADTGIYVCDQNGCQRPW' A
#
# COMPACT_ATOMS: atom_id res chain seq x y z
N MET A 1 14.82 49.63 -38.24
CA MET A 1 15.14 48.22 -37.91
C MET A 1 14.14 47.77 -36.87
N ALA A 2 13.18 46.92 -37.24
CA ALA A 2 12.08 46.52 -36.37
C ALA A 2 12.40 45.17 -35.73
N SER A 3 12.56 45.15 -34.41
CA SER A 3 12.85 43.94 -33.63
C SER A 3 11.54 43.22 -33.32
N ALA A 4 11.30 42.09 -33.98
CA ALA A 4 10.21 41.19 -33.66
C ALA A 4 10.60 40.35 -32.43
N VAL A 5 9.94 40.60 -31.30
CA VAL A 5 10.08 39.78 -30.09
C VAL A 5 9.21 38.54 -30.26
N LEU A 6 9.83 37.40 -30.59
CA LEU A 6 9.16 36.09 -30.59
C LEU A 6 8.97 35.62 -29.14
N THR A 7 7.74 35.75 -28.63
CA THR A 7 7.28 35.10 -27.40
C THR A 7 7.07 33.60 -27.66
N PHE A 8 8.06 32.78 -27.31
CA PHE A 8 7.89 31.33 -27.24
C PHE A 8 7.02 30.97 -26.03
N ALA A 9 5.77 30.63 -26.28
CA ALA A 9 4.88 30.03 -25.29
C ALA A 9 5.32 28.58 -25.06
N ILE A 10 5.99 28.33 -23.93
CA ILE A 10 6.38 26.99 -23.50
C ILE A 10 5.13 26.33 -22.89
N SER A 11 4.38 25.61 -23.70
CA SER A 11 3.33 24.70 -23.24
C SER A 11 3.98 23.50 -22.55
N ILE A 12 4.24 23.60 -21.25
CA ILE A 12 4.64 22.46 -20.44
C ILE A 12 3.39 21.59 -20.24
N LEU A 13 3.20 20.60 -21.13
CA LEU A 13 2.31 19.48 -20.85
C LEU A 13 2.91 18.72 -19.66
N LEU A 14 2.36 18.96 -18.46
CA LEU A 14 2.57 18.12 -17.28
C LEU A 14 2.05 16.71 -17.60
N THR A 15 2.91 15.89 -18.19
CA THR A 15 2.69 14.46 -18.32
C THR A 15 2.94 13.88 -16.94
N ALA A 16 1.86 13.62 -16.19
CA ALA A 16 1.96 12.89 -14.94
C ALA A 16 2.66 11.55 -15.22
N PRO A 17 3.73 11.19 -14.49
CA PRO A 17 4.46 9.97 -14.76
C PRO A 17 3.53 8.77 -14.55
N ALA A 18 3.46 7.88 -15.56
CA ALA A 18 2.69 6.64 -15.61
C ALA A 18 3.01 5.59 -14.50
N TRP A 19 3.70 6.01 -13.43
CA TRP A 19 4.36 5.16 -12.45
C TRP A 19 3.57 5.15 -11.13
N ALA A 20 2.57 6.03 -11.01
CA ALA A 20 1.55 5.96 -9.98
C ALA A 20 0.49 4.93 -10.39
N GLU A 21 0.91 3.70 -10.67
CA GLU A 21 -0.02 2.58 -10.52
C GLU A 21 -0.42 2.60 -9.04
N PRO A 22 -1.72 2.71 -8.70
CA PRO A 22 -2.15 2.60 -7.33
C PRO A 22 -1.73 1.21 -6.88
N ARG A 23 -0.65 1.11 -6.09
CA ARG A 23 -0.25 -0.13 -5.45
C ARG A 23 -1.50 -0.62 -4.75
N LYS A 24 -2.08 -1.69 -5.26
CA LYS A 24 -3.26 -2.32 -4.66
C LYS A 24 -2.77 -2.92 -3.36
N PHE A 25 -2.80 -2.12 -2.31
CA PHE A 25 -2.56 -2.61 -0.97
C PHE A 25 -3.58 -3.72 -0.70
N PRO A 26 -3.15 -4.84 -0.09
CA PRO A 26 -4.08 -5.86 0.34
C PRO A 26 -5.18 -5.23 1.22
N PRO A 27 -6.40 -5.78 1.22
CA PRO A 27 -7.45 -5.30 2.12
C PRO A 27 -7.00 -5.40 3.58
N ALA A 28 -7.58 -4.58 4.46
CA ALA A 28 -7.31 -4.70 5.89
C ALA A 28 -7.72 -6.08 6.43
N CYS A 29 -6.93 -6.64 7.35
CA CYS A 29 -7.29 -7.87 8.04
C CYS A 29 -8.55 -7.66 8.91
N SER A 30 -9.32 -8.72 9.14
CA SER A 30 -10.50 -8.63 10.01
C SER A 30 -10.08 -8.30 11.44
N GLU A 31 -10.86 -7.47 12.15
CA GLU A 31 -10.57 -7.10 13.54
C GLU A 31 -10.39 -8.32 14.45
N ARG A 32 -11.14 -9.40 14.19
CA ARG A 32 -11.01 -10.65 14.94
C ARG A 32 -9.60 -11.23 14.78
N PHE A 33 -9.13 -11.35 13.55
CA PHE A 33 -7.80 -11.88 13.27
C PHE A 33 -6.71 -10.96 13.83
N VAL A 34 -6.86 -9.64 13.73
CA VAL A 34 -5.89 -8.69 14.29
C VAL A 34 -5.80 -8.84 15.82
N LYS A 35 -6.93 -8.85 16.53
CA LYS A 35 -6.96 -9.04 18.00
C LYS A 35 -6.40 -10.39 18.43
N GLU A 36 -6.68 -11.43 17.66
CA GLU A 36 -6.23 -12.78 17.97
C GLU A 36 -4.73 -12.92 17.68
N TRP A 37 -4.23 -12.35 16.58
CA TRP A 37 -2.80 -12.37 16.26
C TRP A 37 -1.95 -11.55 17.24
N THR A 38 -2.45 -10.40 17.71
CA THR A 38 -1.72 -9.56 18.70
C THR A 38 -1.70 -10.18 20.09
N LYS A 39 -2.70 -10.98 20.45
CA LYS A 39 -2.81 -11.64 21.76
C LYS A 39 -2.20 -13.04 21.78
N GLU A 40 -2.53 -13.86 20.78
CA GLU A 40 -2.19 -15.28 20.67
C GLU A 40 -1.94 -15.69 19.20
N ARG A 41 -0.69 -15.53 18.75
CA ARG A 41 -0.27 -15.89 17.37
C ARG A 41 -0.66 -17.31 16.95
N ASP A 42 -0.48 -18.31 17.82
CA ASP A 42 -0.82 -19.70 17.53
C ASP A 42 -2.32 -19.93 17.33
N ALA A 43 -3.17 -19.20 18.06
CA ALA A 43 -4.63 -19.26 17.89
C ALA A 43 -5.05 -18.65 16.54
N ALA A 44 -4.45 -17.53 16.17
CA ALA A 44 -4.72 -16.87 14.89
C ALA A 44 -4.31 -17.74 13.67
N LEU A 45 -3.26 -18.56 13.81
CA LEU A 45 -2.83 -19.52 12.78
C LEU A 45 -3.78 -20.71 12.61
N ARG A 46 -4.72 -20.97 13.53
CA ARG A 46 -5.75 -22.02 13.37
C ARG A 46 -6.82 -21.63 12.36
N ALA A 47 -7.04 -20.33 12.18
CA ALA A 47 -8.03 -19.78 11.24
C ALA A 47 -7.40 -18.62 10.44
N PRO A 48 -6.40 -18.91 9.60
CA PRO A 48 -5.65 -17.88 8.91
C PRO A 48 -6.51 -17.22 7.81
N PRO A 49 -6.18 -15.98 7.41
CA PRO A 49 -6.91 -15.26 6.38
C PRO A 49 -6.79 -15.98 5.03
N LYS A 50 -7.93 -16.18 4.35
CA LYS A 50 -7.98 -16.86 3.04
C LYS A 50 -7.29 -16.07 1.93
N LYS A 51 -7.26 -14.74 2.05
CA LYS A 51 -6.61 -13.81 1.13
C LYS A 51 -5.58 -12.98 1.91
N PRO A 52 -4.46 -12.59 1.29
CA PRO A 52 -3.50 -11.71 1.94
C PRO A 52 -4.21 -10.43 2.37
N CYS A 53 -3.95 -10.02 3.61
CA CYS A 53 -4.52 -8.82 4.20
C CYS A 53 -3.43 -8.04 4.94
N THR A 54 -3.61 -6.73 5.12
CA THR A 54 -2.70 -5.93 5.92
C THR A 54 -3.29 -5.61 7.28
N MET A 55 -2.49 -5.71 8.32
CA MET A 55 -2.86 -5.16 9.63
C MET A 55 -1.82 -4.14 10.08
N GLN A 56 -2.27 -3.16 10.84
CA GLN A 56 -1.41 -2.20 11.51
C GLN A 56 -1.37 -2.58 12.99
N ALA A 57 -0.17 -2.89 13.48
CA ALA A 57 0.12 -3.11 14.89
C ALA A 57 1.02 -1.99 15.42
N ASP A 58 1.20 -1.91 16.73
CA ASP A 58 2.10 -0.92 17.35
C ASP A 58 3.54 -1.04 16.83
N THR A 59 3.96 -2.25 16.47
CA THR A 59 5.27 -2.53 15.90
C THR A 59 5.36 -2.22 14.40
N GLY A 60 4.28 -1.85 13.72
CA GLY A 60 4.27 -1.47 12.29
C GLY A 60 3.22 -2.19 11.45
N ILE A 61 3.38 -2.12 10.14
CA ILE A 61 2.48 -2.75 9.17
C ILE A 61 2.93 -4.20 8.94
N TYR A 62 1.97 -5.12 8.94
CA TYR A 62 2.19 -6.53 8.63
C TYR A 62 1.27 -6.96 7.49
N VAL A 63 1.78 -7.83 6.62
CA VAL A 63 1.01 -8.53 5.61
C VAL A 63 0.78 -9.95 6.12
N CYS A 64 -0.47 -10.33 6.26
CA CYS A 64 -0.90 -11.63 6.78
C CYS A 64 -1.53 -12.47 5.69
N ASP A 65 -1.06 -13.70 5.56
CA ASP A 65 -1.59 -14.70 4.63
C ASP A 65 -1.80 -16.05 5.34
N GLN A 66 -1.96 -17.12 4.56
CA GLN A 66 -2.21 -18.47 5.08
C GLN A 66 -1.06 -19.03 5.93
N ASN A 67 0.16 -18.53 5.72
CA ASN A 67 1.38 -18.93 6.42
C ASN A 67 1.65 -18.06 7.67
N GLY A 68 0.87 -17.00 7.88
CA GLY A 68 1.01 -16.06 9.00
C GLY A 68 1.29 -14.63 8.56
N CYS A 69 1.68 -13.78 9.51
CA CYS A 69 1.97 -12.36 9.26
C CYS A 69 3.47 -12.08 9.18
N GLN A 70 3.88 -11.38 8.11
CA GLN A 70 5.24 -10.94 7.88
C GLN A 70 5.30 -9.42 7.70
N ARG A 71 6.45 -8.82 8.00
CA ARG A 71 6.68 -7.41 7.67
C ARG A 71 6.96 -7.29 6.17
N PRO A 72 6.30 -6.35 5.48
CA PRO A 72 6.46 -6.16 4.04
C PRO A 72 7.83 -5.58 3.62
N TRP A 73 8.68 -5.14 4.56
CA TRP A 73 10.04 -4.62 4.32
C TRP A 73 10.88 -4.64 5.60
#